data_AF-A0AAX0KJU9-F1
#
_entry.id   AF-A0AAX0KJU9-F1
#
_cell.length_a   1.000
_cell.length_b   1.000
_cell.length_c   1.000
_cell.angle_alpha   90.00
_cell.angle_beta   90.00
_cell.angle_gamma   90.00
#
_symmetry.space_group_name_H-M   'P 1'
#
loop_
_entity.id
_entity.type
_entity.pdbx_description
1 polymer ?
#
loop_
_entity_poly.entity_id
_entity_poly.type
_entity_poly.pdbx_seq_one_letter_code
_entity_poly.pdbx_strand_id
1 'polypeptide(L)' 'MRDIYLETIDRAFSAIVYAEGMYEILQMYPDTFGDNERDVKNARIIKSLITLLEPVITELQEIDLLHDRYKEQHTGE' A
#
# COMPACT_ATOMS: atom_id res chain seq x y z
N MET A 1 9.98 12.74 -16.89
CA MET A 1 9.51 11.36 -16.59
C MET A 1 10.24 10.75 -15.40
N ARG A 2 11.58 10.63 -15.40
CA ARG A 2 12.35 10.07 -14.27
C ARG A 2 11.99 10.70 -12.92
N ASP A 3 11.77 12.01 -12.90
CA ASP A 3 11.43 12.74 -11.67
C ASP A 3 10.03 12.39 -11.14
N ILE A 4 9.05 12.17 -12.02
CA ILE A 4 7.67 11.80 -11.64
C ILE A 4 7.63 10.37 -11.07
N TYR A 5 8.34 9.42 -11.69
CA TYR A 5 8.45 8.06 -11.15
C TYR A 5 9.12 8.05 -9.76
N LEU A 6 10.17 8.84 -9.57
CA LEU A 6 10.86 8.95 -8.28
C LEU A 6 9.94 9.58 -7.23
N GLU A 7 9.18 10.61 -7.59
CA GLU A 7 8.22 11.25 -6.69
C GLU A 7 7.10 10.29 -6.26
N THR A 8 6.54 9.51 -7.19
CA THR A 8 5.50 8.51 -6.87
C THR A 8 6.04 7.34 -6.05
N ILE A 9 7.29 6.90 -6.30
CA ILE A 9 7.97 5.90 -5.46
C ILE A 9 8.17 6.45 -4.03
N ASP A 10 8.61 7.69 -3.88
CA ASP A 10 8.78 8.33 -2.56
C ASP A 10 7.44 8.49 -1.83
N ARG A 11 6.35 8.81 -2.55
CA ARG A 11 5.00 8.87 -1.97
C ARG A 11 4.52 7.50 -1.50
N ALA A 12 4.68 6.46 -2.31
CA ALA A 12 4.31 5.09 -1.94
C ALA A 12 5.14 4.57 -0.76
N PHE A 13 6.45 4.83 -0.76
CA PHE A 13 7.34 4.49 0.35
C PHE A 13 6.95 5.24 1.63
N SER A 14 6.65 6.53 1.52
CA SER A 14 6.19 7.35 2.65
C SER A 14 4.86 6.84 3.20
N ALA A 15 3.91 6.43 2.36
CA ALA A 15 2.64 5.84 2.80
C ALA A 15 2.84 4.54 3.60
N ILE A 16 3.84 3.73 3.24
CA ILE A 16 4.20 2.50 3.97
C ILE A 16 4.95 2.81 5.28
N VAL A 17 5.89 3.76 5.26
CA VAL A 17 6.78 4.06 6.40
C VAL A 17 6.10 4.94 7.45
N TYR A 18 5.29 5.93 7.03
CA TYR A 18 4.51 6.78 7.94
C TYR A 18 3.21 6.12 8.42
N ALA A 19 2.93 4.89 7.98
CA ALA A 19 1.95 4.08 8.65
C ALA A 19 2.51 3.66 10.03
N GLU A 20 2.48 4.58 11.01
CA GLU A 20 2.52 4.24 12.44
C GLU A 20 1.55 3.08 12.74
N GLY A 21 0.44 3.05 12.00
CA GLY A 21 -0.51 1.94 11.97
C GLY A 21 0.09 0.58 11.63
N MET A 22 1.11 0.44 10.75
CA MET A 22 1.65 -0.89 10.40
C MET A 22 2.35 -1.56 11.58
N TYR A 23 3.09 -0.77 12.36
CA TYR A 23 3.73 -1.26 13.59
C TYR A 23 2.67 -1.59 14.66
N GLU A 24 1.67 -0.73 14.85
CA GLU A 24 0.56 -0.97 15.78
C GLU A 24 -0.29 -2.19 15.40
N ILE A 25 -0.54 -2.42 14.11
CA ILE A 25 -1.29 -3.57 13.60
C ILE A 25 -0.52 -4.87 13.85
N LEU A 26 0.81 -4.88 13.64
CA LEU A 26 1.65 -6.04 13.94
C LEU A 26 1.76 -6.30 15.45
N GLN A 27 1.71 -5.27 16.28
CA GLN A 27 1.60 -5.43 17.75
C GLN A 27 0.27 -6.06 18.20
N MET A 28 -0.76 -6.13 17.35
CA MET A 28 -2.00 -6.84 17.68
C MET A 28 -1.88 -8.37 17.54
N TYR A 29 -0.77 -8.90 17.01
CA TYR A 29 -0.58 -10.34 16.77
C TYR A 29 -0.24 -11.28 17.96
N PRO A 30 0.08 -10.87 19.22
CA PRO A 30 0.70 -11.80 20.18
C PRO A 30 -0.12 -13.07 20.52
N ASP A 31 0.62 -14.16 20.73
CA ASP A 31 0.29 -15.60 20.77
C ASP A 31 -0.56 -16.13 21.95
N THR A 32 -1.38 -15.31 22.61
CA THR A 32 -2.17 -15.75 23.78
C THR A 32 -3.65 -15.45 23.63
N PHE A 33 -4.34 -16.08 22.68
CA PHE A 33 -5.80 -15.93 22.57
C PHE A 33 -6.47 -17.27 22.24
N GLY A 34 -7.62 -17.53 22.87
CA GLY A 34 -8.49 -18.66 22.52
C GLY A 34 -9.12 -18.47 21.14
N ASP A 35 -9.48 -19.57 20.46
CA ASP A 35 -9.83 -19.60 19.03
C ASP A 35 -10.83 -18.52 18.58
N ASN A 36 -11.88 -18.23 19.37
CA ASN A 36 -12.89 -17.22 19.00
C ASN A 36 -12.37 -15.77 19.01
N GLU A 37 -11.42 -15.43 19.88
CA GLU A 37 -10.84 -14.08 19.94
C GLU A 37 -9.75 -13.90 18.88
N ARG A 38 -9.11 -14.99 18.49
CA ARG A 38 -8.08 -15.04 17.45
C ARG A 38 -8.63 -14.65 16.08
N ASP A 39 -9.77 -15.21 15.67
CA ASP A 39 -10.34 -14.95 14.34
C ASP A 39 -10.81 -13.50 14.16
N VAL A 40 -11.46 -12.94 15.17
CA VAL A 40 -11.91 -11.54 15.16
C VAL A 40 -10.72 -10.58 15.08
N LYS A 41 -9.63 -10.88 15.80
CA LYS A 41 -8.42 -10.05 15.81
C LYS A 41 -7.65 -10.16 14.50
N ASN A 42 -7.53 -11.37 13.95
CA ASN A 42 -6.97 -11.60 12.62
C ASN A 42 -7.75 -10.84 11.55
N ALA A 43 -9.08 -10.85 11.59
CA ALA A 43 -9.91 -10.09 10.66
C ALA A 43 -9.67 -8.57 10.76
N ARG A 44 -9.46 -8.04 11.99
CA ARG A 44 -9.12 -6.63 12.20
C ARG A 44 -7.73 -6.29 11.66
N ILE A 45 -6.74 -7.13 11.93
CA ILE A 45 -5.36 -6.96 11.42
C ILE A 45 -5.37 -6.96 9.89
N ILE A 46 -6.02 -7.95 9.26
CA ILE A 46 -6.14 -8.04 7.81
C ILE A 46 -6.83 -6.80 7.25
N LYS A 47 -7.95 -6.36 7.84
CA LYS A 47 -8.66 -5.15 7.41
C LYS A 47 -7.77 -3.91 7.49
N SER A 48 -7.06 -3.73 8.59
CA SER A 48 -6.19 -2.58 8.76
C SER A 48 -4.99 -2.60 7.81
N LEU A 49 -4.42 -3.79 7.52
CA LEU A 49 -3.39 -3.95 6.49
C LEU A 49 -3.92 -3.61 5.09
N ILE A 50 -5.13 -4.06 4.74
CA ILE A 50 -5.77 -3.71 3.46
C ILE A 50 -5.93 -2.20 3.35
N THR A 51 -6.47 -1.53 4.37
CA THR A 51 -6.63 -0.06 4.38
C THR A 51 -5.31 0.68 4.24
N LEU A 52 -4.20 0.17 4.79
CA LEU A 52 -2.87 0.77 4.60
C LEU A 52 -2.33 0.58 3.18
N LEU A 53 -2.67 -0.53 2.52
CA LEU A 53 -2.20 -0.84 1.17
C LEU A 53 -3.01 -0.15 0.06
N GLU A 54 -4.28 0.21 0.30
CA GLU A 54 -5.12 0.95 -0.64
C GLU A 54 -4.47 2.21 -1.25
N PRO A 55 -3.88 3.14 -0.48
CA PRO A 55 -3.21 4.30 -1.06
C PRO A 55 -1.97 3.92 -1.88
N VAL A 56 -1.21 2.90 -1.46
CA VAL A 56 -0.04 2.41 -2.20
C VAL A 56 -0.44 1.86 -3.57
N ILE A 57 -1.51 1.05 -3.61
CA ILE A 57 -2.06 0.50 -4.86
C ILE A 57 -2.50 1.64 -5.79
N THR A 58 -3.14 2.67 -5.24
CA THR A 58 -3.59 3.85 -6.01
C THR A 58 -2.42 4.56 -6.69
N GLU A 59 -1.35 4.87 -5.95
CA GLU A 59 -0.17 5.52 -6.49
C GLU A 59 0.50 4.66 -7.57
N LEU A 60 0.60 3.34 -7.38
CA LEU A 60 1.14 2.41 -8.38
C LEU A 60 0.29 2.37 -9.66
N GLN A 61 -1.04 2.41 -9.56
CA GLN A 61 -1.92 2.50 -10.71
C GLN A 61 -1.75 3.81 -11.49
N GLU A 62 -1.49 4.92 -10.79
CA GLU A 62 -1.19 6.19 -11.44
C GLU A 62 0.12 6.14 -12.24
N ILE A 63 1.12 5.41 -11.74
CA ILE A 63 2.38 5.16 -12.46
C ILE A 63 2.11 4.44 -13.79
N ASP A 64 1.30 3.37 -13.78
CA ASP A 64 0.99 2.61 -14.99
C ASP A 64 0.27 3.49 -16.02
N LEU A 65 -0.71 4.29 -15.59
CA LEU A 65 -1.42 5.24 -16.46
C LEU A 65 -0.50 6.33 -17.03
N LEU A 66 0.46 6.83 -16.25
CA LEU A 66 1.48 7.76 -16.73
C LEU A 66 2.41 7.12 -17.76
N HIS A 67 2.76 5.85 -17.55
CA HIS A 67 3.60 5.09 -18.46
C HIS A 67 2.91 4.83 -19.80
N ASP A 68 1.64 4.44 -19.78
CA ASP A 68 0.85 4.17 -20.98
C ASP A 68 0.65 5.45 -21.80
N ARG A 69 0.29 6.56 -21.16
CA ARG A 69 0.21 7.88 -21.85
C ARG A 69 1.54 8.31 -22.46
N TYR A 70 2.65 8.04 -21.78
CA TYR A 70 3.97 8.33 -22.33
C TYR A 70 4.24 7.51 -23.59
N LYS A 71 3.90 6.21 -23.59
CA LYS A 71 4.01 5.35 -24.77
C LYS A 71 3.13 5.87 -25.91
N GLU A 72 1.86 6.19 -25.66
CA GLU A 72 0.97 6.73 -26.70
C GLU A 72 1.56 7.98 -27.37
N GLN A 73 2.18 8.88 -26.59
CA GLN A 73 2.75 10.12 -27.10
C GLN A 73 4.10 9.96 -27.81
N HIS A 74 4.85 8.88 -27.55
CA HIS A 74 6.24 8.73 -28.01
C HIS A 74 6.50 7.52 -28.91
N THR A 75 5.55 6.59 -29.00
CA THR A 75 5.67 5.41 -29.89
C THR A 75 4.83 5.48 -31.15
N GLY A 76 3.96 6.49 -31.33
CA GLY A 76 3.34 6.83 -32.60
C GLY A 76 2.97 5.64 -33.50
N GLU A 77 2.06 4.80 -33.02
CA GLU A 77 1.11 4.16 -33.95
C GLU A 77 -0.07 5.11 -34.18
#